data_AF-R2RHP0-F1
#
_entry.id   AF-R2RHP0-F1
#
_cell.length_a   1.000
_cell.length_b   1.000
_cell.length_c   1.000
_cell.angle_alpha   90.00
_cell.angle_beta   90.00
_cell.angle_gamma   90.00
#
_symmetry.space_group_name_H-M   'P 1'
#
loop_
_entity.id
_entity.type
_entity.pdbx_description
1 polymer ?
#
loop_
_entity_poly.entity_id
_entity_poly.type
_entity_poly.pdbx_seq_one_letter_code
_entity_poly.pdbx_strand_id
1 'polypeptide(L)'
;MTDMNVSYVSLIKECFPKATLVIDRFHIVKHLIRNFEDIRVRIMKNFGRNNPIQAKRYRQLKALSRLLTKRQDTLVYDKWIKWRNLVGRI
;
A
#
# COMPACT_ATOMS: atom_id res chain seq x y z
N MET A 1 -14.11 9.71 9.49
CA MET A 1 -14.83 8.78 10.37
C MET A 1 -14.16 7.43 10.24
N THR A 2 -13.47 6.96 11.28
CA THR A 2 -12.63 5.75 11.21
C THR A 2 -13.05 4.82 12.33
N ASP A 3 -13.47 3.61 11.96
CA ASP A 3 -14.01 2.55 12.83
C ASP A 3 -12.94 1.82 13.66
N MET A 4 -11.91 2.55 14.10
CA MET A 4 -10.83 2.07 14.96
C MET A 4 -10.16 3.25 15.67
N ASN A 5 -10.94 4.11 16.34
CA ASN A 5 -10.33 5.09 17.22
C ASN A 5 -9.63 4.36 18.38
N VAL A 6 -8.37 4.69 18.63
CA VAL A 6 -7.56 4.15 19.73
C VAL A 6 -8.27 4.34 21.07
N SER A 7 -9.03 5.43 21.25
CA SER A 7 -9.84 5.67 22.46
C SER A 7 -10.86 4.56 22.74
N TYR A 8 -11.41 3.90 21.72
CA TYR A 8 -12.36 2.80 21.91
C TYR A 8 -11.70 1.56 22.50
N VAL A 9 -10.41 1.34 22.23
CA VAL A 9 -9.71 0.16 22.76
C VAL A 9 -9.62 0.21 24.29
N SER A 10 -9.40 1.40 24.86
CA SER A 10 -9.39 1.60 26.32
C SER A 10 -10.81 1.56 26.90
N LEU A 11 -11.76 2.26 26.28
CA LEU A 11 -13.15 2.30 26.74
C LEU A 11 -13.84 0.92 26.74
N ILE A 12 -13.61 0.10 25.71
CA ILE A 12 -14.21 -1.24 25.62
C ILE A 12 -13.69 -2.13 26.75
N LYS A 13 -12.41 -2.00 27.14
CA LYS A 13 -11.84 -2.76 28.26
C LYS A 13 -12.43 -2.36 29.60
N GLU A 14 -12.75 -1.08 29.79
CA GLU A 14 -13.35 -0.56 31.02
C GLU A 14 -14.84 -0.89 31.12
N CYS A 15 -15.61 -0.63 30.06
CA CYS A 15 -17.06 -0.82 30.07
C CYS A 15 -17.47 -2.29 29.85
N PHE A 16 -16.69 -3.06 29.09
CA PHE A 16 -17.01 -4.43 28.71
C PHE A 16 -15.79 -5.37 28.84
N PRO A 17 -15.30 -5.61 30.06
CA PRO A 17 -14.07 -6.37 30.30
C PRO A 17 -14.12 -7.83 29.81
N LYS A 18 -15.31 -8.37 29.55
CA LYS A 18 -15.53 -9.73 29.01
C LYS A 18 -15.79 -9.77 27.50
N ALA A 19 -15.86 -8.63 26.82
CA ALA A 19 -16.13 -8.59 25.39
C ALA A 19 -14.86 -8.85 24.56
N THR A 20 -15.02 -9.55 23.44
CA THR A 20 -13.95 -9.75 22.46
C THR A 20 -14.01 -8.65 21.40
N LEU A 21 -12.92 -7.90 21.25
CA LEU A 21 -12.80 -6.89 20.20
C LEU A 21 -12.58 -7.58 18.85
N VAL A 22 -13.54 -7.43 17.93
CA VAL A 22 -13.42 -7.91 16.56
C VAL A 22 -13.24 -6.71 15.64
N ILE A 23 -12.07 -6.61 15.02
CA ILE A 23 -11.76 -5.58 14.03
C ILE A 23 -12.11 -6.11 12.65
N ASP A 24 -12.89 -5.35 11.88
CA ASP A 24 -13.16 -5.69 10.49
C ASP A 24 -11.86 -5.62 9.65
N ARG A 25 -11.58 -6.71 8.94
CA ARG A 25 -10.43 -6.88 8.04
C ARG A 25 -10.35 -5.79 6.98
N PHE A 26 -11.48 -5.24 6.52
CA PHE A 26 -11.49 -4.15 5.56
C PHE A 26 -10.81 -2.89 6.11
N HIS A 27 -10.98 -2.61 7.40
CA HIS A 27 -10.32 -1.48 8.04
C HIS A 27 -8.80 -1.70 8.09
N ILE A 28 -8.34 -2.89 8.46
CA ILE A 28 -6.90 -3.24 8.48
C ILE A 28 -6.28 -3.04 7.10
N VAL A 29 -6.88 -3.62 6.05
CA VAL A 29 -6.39 -3.52 4.67
C VAL A 29 -6.38 -2.06 4.20
N LYS A 30 -7.45 -1.31 4.48
CA LYS A 30 -7.56 0.12 4.14
C LYS A 30 -6.46 0.96 4.78
N HIS A 31 -6.18 0.73 6.07
CA HIS A 31 -5.10 1.43 6.76
C HIS A 31 -3.72 1.08 6.21
N LEU A 32 -3.48 -0.20 5.93
CA LEU A 32 -2.21 -0.64 5.35
C LEU A 32 -1.95 0.01 3.98
N ILE A 33 -2.94 0.00 3.10
CA ILE A 33 -2.84 0.59 1.76
C ILE A 33 -2.55 2.10 1.84
N ARG A 34 -3.25 2.82 2.72
CA ARG A 34 -3.03 4.27 2.92
C ARG A 34 -1.62 4.58 3.39
N ASN A 35 -1.18 3.91 4.46
CA ASN A 35 0.18 4.10 4.98
C ASN A 35 1.25 3.75 3.94
N PHE A 36 1.04 2.69 3.18
CA PHE A 36 1.93 2.33 2.08
C PHE A 36 2.01 3.42 1.01
N GLU A 37 0.87 3.98 0.58
CA GLU A 37 0.83 5.07 -0.40
C GLU A 37 1.53 6.34 0.12
N ASP A 38 1.38 6.67 1.40
CA ASP A 38 2.07 7.81 2.02
C ASP A 38 3.59 7.63 2.03
N ILE A 39 4.06 6.45 2.43
CA ILE A 39 5.48 6.08 2.39
C ILE A 39 6.00 6.13 0.95
N ARG A 40 5.24 5.56 0.00
CA ARG A 40 5.59 5.57 -1.42
C ARG A 40 5.78 6.99 -1.94
N VAL A 41 4.84 7.90 -1.67
CA VAL A 41 4.94 9.29 -2.10
C VAL A 41 6.16 9.97 -1.50
N ARG A 42 6.43 9.75 -0.21
CA ARG A 42 7.61 10.28 0.49
C ARG A 42 8.91 9.82 -0.17
N ILE A 43 9.06 8.51 -0.40
CA ILE A 43 10.24 7.94 -1.05
C ILE A 43 10.39 8.47 -2.48
N MET A 44 9.29 8.51 -3.24
CA MET A 44 9.34 8.94 -4.64
C MET A 44 9.68 10.42 -4.83
N LYS A 45 9.34 11.28 -3.85
CA LYS A 45 9.76 12.69 -3.87
C LYS A 45 11.27 12.87 -3.76
N ASN A 46 11.97 11.91 -3.15
CA ASN A 46 13.42 11.94 -2.98
C ASN A 46 14.19 11.45 -4.22
N PHE A 47 13.51 10.93 -5.25
CA PHE A 47 14.17 10.49 -6.48
C PHE A 47 14.45 11.67 -7.41
N GLY A 48 15.74 11.87 -7.75
CA GLY A 48 16.17 12.85 -8.73
C GLY A 48 15.74 12.46 -10.14
N ARG A 49 14.98 13.33 -10.82
CA ARG A 49 14.50 13.11 -12.20
C ARG A 49 15.63 13.08 -13.24
N ASN A 50 16.73 13.77 -12.96
CA ASN A 50 17.89 13.88 -13.85
C ASN A 50 18.84 12.68 -13.74
N ASN A 51 18.69 11.83 -12.72
CA ASN A 51 19.49 10.62 -12.58
C ASN A 51 18.74 9.42 -13.21
N PRO A 52 19.27 8.80 -14.28
CA PRO A 52 18.58 7.72 -14.99
C PRO A 52 18.23 6.50 -14.11
N ILE A 53 19.09 6.19 -13.13
CA ILE A 53 18.88 5.07 -12.19
C ILE A 53 17.74 5.38 -11.24
N GLN A 54 17.71 6.59 -10.69
CA GLN A 54 16.64 7.02 -9.78
C GLN A 54 15.30 7.18 -10.52
N ALA A 55 15.32 7.70 -11.75
CA ALA A 55 14.14 7.76 -12.62
C ALA A 55 13.60 6.35 -12.95
N LYS A 56 14.48 5.35 -13.12
CA LYS A 56 14.07 3.94 -13.27
C LYS A 56 13.39 3.42 -12.01
N ARG A 57 14.01 3.61 -10.84
CA ARG A 57 13.43 3.20 -9.53
C ARG A 57 12.07 3.85 -9.28
N TYR A 58 11.91 5.13 -9.63
CA TYR A 58 10.63 5.84 -9.59
C TYR A 58 9.56 5.12 -10.43
N ARG A 59 9.86 4.79 -11.69
CA ARG A 59 8.92 4.11 -12.59
C ARG A 59 8.54 2.72 -12.09
N GLN A 60 9.52 1.96 -11.59
CA GLN A 60 9.29 0.63 -11.02
C GLN A 60 8.36 0.70 -9.80
N LEU A 61 8.68 1.57 -8.83
CA LEU A 61 7.88 1.73 -7.62
C LEU A 61 6.45 2.19 -7.93
N LYS A 62 6.28 3.11 -8.89
CA LYS A 62 4.96 3.56 -9.34
C LYS A 62 4.17 2.45 -10.05
N ALA A 63 4.82 1.61 -10.84
CA ALA A 63 4.17 0.49 -11.52
C ALA A 63 3.73 -0.59 -10.52
N LEU A 64 4.60 -0.95 -9.58
CA LEU A 64 4.30 -1.92 -8.53
C LEU A 64 3.16 -1.47 -7.62
N SER A 65 3.12 -0.18 -7.24
CA SER A 65 2.04 0.32 -6.39
C SER A 65 0.67 0.27 -7.10
N ARG A 66 0.64 0.55 -8.41
CA ARG A 66 -0.56 0.40 -9.24
C ARG A 66 -1.01 -1.05 -9.32
N LEU A 67 -0.08 -2.01 -9.35
CA LEU A 67 -0.40 -3.42 -9.37
C LEU A 67 -1.01 -3.88 -8.03
N LEU A 68 -0.40 -3.48 -6.91
CA LEU A 68 -0.87 -3.82 -5.56
C LEU A 68 -2.27 -3.29 -5.25
N THR A 69 -2.65 -2.16 -5.87
CA THR A 69 -3.96 -1.52 -5.69
C THR A 69 -4.93 -1.79 -6.84
N LYS A 70 -4.54 -2.64 -7.81
CA LYS A 70 -5.40 -2.98 -8.94
C LYS A 70 -6.53 -3.91 -8.48
N ARG A 71 -7.74 -3.69 -8.97
CA ARG A 71 -8.86 -4.59 -8.65
C ARG A 71 -8.58 -5.98 -9.22
N GLN A 72 -8.89 -7.01 -8.43
CA GLN A 72 -8.60 -8.40 -8.76
C GLN A 72 -9.23 -8.84 -10.10
N ASP A 73 -10.48 -8.45 -10.35
CA ASP A 73 -11.22 -8.72 -11.59
C ASP A 73 -10.54 -8.20 -12.85
N THR A 74 -9.66 -7.20 -12.71
CA THR A 74 -8.94 -6.58 -13.83
C THR A 74 -7.49 -7.07 -13.95
N LEU A 75 -7.06 -8.02 -13.11
CA LEU A 75 -5.74 -8.63 -13.20
C LEU A 75 -5.69 -9.59 -14.37
N VAL A 76 -4.71 -9.39 -15.25
CA VAL A 76 -4.46 -10.27 -16.39
C VAL A 76 -3.18 -11.03 -16.07
N TYR A 77 -3.30 -12.33 -15.81
CA TYR A 77 -2.17 -13.20 -15.45
C TYR A 77 -1.48 -13.80 -16.69
N ASP A 78 -2.21 -13.92 -17.80
CA ASP A 78 -1.76 -14.62 -19.00
C ASP A 78 -0.96 -13.73 -19.96
N LYS A 79 -0.90 -12.42 -19.70
CA LYS A 79 -0.05 -11.49 -20.44
C LYS A 79 1.26 -11.28 -19.70
N TRP A 80 2.30 -11.97 -20.16
CA TRP A 80 3.69 -11.62 -19.88
C TRP A 80 4.04 -10.27 -20.54
N ILE A 81 3.65 -9.16 -19.91
CA ILE A 81 4.11 -7.84 -20.31
C ILE A 81 5.62 -7.82 -20.05
N LYS A 82 6.44 -7.76 -21.10
CA LYS A 82 7.90 -7.59 -20.96
C LYS A 82 8.16 -6.42 -20.02
N TRP A 83 8.54 -6.70 -18.78
CA TRP A 83 8.89 -5.71 -17.77
C TRP A 83 10.25 -5.10 -18.10
N ARG A 84 10.34 -4.40 -19.24
CA ARG A 84 11.52 -3.67 -19.72
C ARG A 84 12.02 -2.63 -18.69
N ASN A 85 11.17 -2.29 -17.73
CA ASN A 85 11.50 -1.39 -16.62
C ASN A 85 12.06 -2.10 -15.38
N LEU A 86 11.86 -3.41 -15.18
CA LEU A 86 12.38 -4.17 -14.02
C LEU A 86 13.72 -4.82 -14.33
N VAL A 87 13.86 -5.47 -15.48
CA VAL A 87 15.11 -6.12 -15.90
C VAL A 87 15.99 -5.07 -16.57
N GLY A 88 17.16 -4.78 -15.98
CA GLY A 88 18.17 -3.93 -16.62
C GLY A 88 18.74 -4.58 -17.87
N ARG A 89 18.98 -3.79 -18.91
CA ARG A 89 20.00 -4.16 -19.91
C ARG A 89 21.34 -4.24 -19.16
N ILE A 90 21.93 -5.42 -19.16
CA ILE A 90 23.39 -5.57 -19.21
C ILE A 90 23.76 -5.34 -20.68
#